data_AF-A0A0K0ETP2-F1
#
_entry.id   AF-A0A0K0ETP2-F1
#
_cell.length_a   1.000
_cell.length_b   1.000
_cell.length_c   1.000
_cell.angle_alpha   90.00
_cell.angle_beta   90.00
_cell.angle_gamma   90.00
#
_symmetry.space_group_name_H-M   'P 1'
#
loop_
_entity.id
_entity.type
_entity.pdbx_description
1 polymer ?
#
loop_
_entity_poly.entity_id
_entity_poly.type
_entity_poly.pdbx_seq_one_letter_code
_entity_poly.pdbx_strand_id
1 'polypeptide(L)'
;MTQSQSGSNNIQCTNANSSTTNLSDTLYNLHLNYLSKINDSEWLNHVSNLISTSSNISELINECNISIALCIEDGSDATSQISSITQILLDPFYRTFEGFRLLIEKEWLSCGHRFSYRLNHSASSRQSGVAPMFLLFLDVLHQLSIQFPTAFEMNDYYFSFLAYHSMSGYFPNFLLDSEFERVFVEEKIPEHKLENEIYDRSIWKYIEGIINESTKFHNIIYDKTFHDVLKPFETIENLDIWSFYQEHHINHYLQ
;
A
#
# COMPACT_ATOMS: atom_id res chain seq x y z
N MET A 1 4.64 -59.74 -70.72
CA MET A 1 3.32 -59.19 -70.36
C MET A 1 3.58 -58.26 -69.18
N THR A 2 3.78 -56.96 -69.41
CA THR A 2 2.74 -55.88 -69.34
C THR A 2 2.15 -55.75 -67.94
N GLN A 3 1.94 -54.61 -67.31
CA GLN A 3 2.16 -53.17 -67.51
C GLN A 3 1.70 -52.51 -66.19
N SER A 4 2.17 -51.29 -65.91
CA SER A 4 1.73 -50.38 -64.84
C SER A 4 0.27 -49.92 -64.92
N GLN A 5 -0.36 -49.58 -63.78
CA GLN A 5 -1.18 -48.37 -63.46
C GLN A 5 -2.12 -48.63 -62.26
N SER A 6 -1.92 -47.97 -61.12
CA SER A 6 -2.53 -46.70 -60.64
C SER A 6 -3.96 -46.83 -60.12
N GLY A 7 -4.20 -46.42 -58.86
CA GLY A 7 -5.53 -46.33 -58.27
C GLY A 7 -5.50 -45.81 -56.83
N SER A 8 -5.47 -44.50 -56.69
CA SER A 8 -5.65 -43.69 -55.48
C SER A 8 -6.95 -44.03 -54.74
N ASN A 9 -6.99 -43.86 -53.41
CA ASN A 9 -7.99 -42.99 -52.75
C ASN A 9 -7.85 -42.94 -51.20
N ASN A 10 -7.50 -41.73 -50.75
CA ASN A 10 -8.00 -40.99 -49.60
C ASN A 10 -7.79 -41.51 -48.18
N ILE A 11 -6.69 -41.01 -47.61
CA ILE A 11 -6.56 -40.62 -46.21
C ILE A 11 -7.69 -39.63 -45.88
N GLN A 12 -8.67 -40.03 -45.08
CA GLN A 12 -9.47 -39.08 -44.29
C GLN A 12 -8.72 -38.86 -42.97
N CYS A 13 -7.83 -37.85 -42.95
CA CYS A 13 -7.47 -37.22 -41.71
C CYS A 13 -8.72 -36.51 -41.20
N THR A 14 -9.36 -37.08 -40.19
CA THR A 14 -10.27 -36.31 -39.35
C THR A 14 -9.45 -35.16 -38.78
N ASN A 15 -9.81 -33.93 -39.15
CA ASN A 15 -9.31 -32.72 -38.52
C ASN A 15 -9.70 -32.76 -37.03
N ALA A 16 -8.88 -33.41 -36.22
CA ALA A 16 -8.75 -33.04 -34.82
C ALA A 16 -8.08 -31.68 -34.85
N ASN A 17 -8.90 -30.62 -34.78
CA ASN A 17 -8.43 -29.26 -34.57
C ASN A 17 -7.41 -29.30 -33.42
N SER A 18 -6.15 -29.17 -33.79
CA SER A 18 -5.04 -29.02 -32.90
C SER A 18 -5.25 -27.71 -32.15
N SER A 19 -5.79 -27.80 -30.94
CA SER A 19 -5.86 -26.72 -29.97
C SER A 19 -4.44 -26.37 -29.47
N THR A 20 -3.56 -25.99 -30.38
CA THR A 20 -2.34 -25.26 -30.03
C THR A 20 -2.79 -23.83 -29.77
N THR A 21 -3.33 -23.57 -28.58
CA THR A 21 -3.34 -22.21 -28.07
C THR A 21 -1.87 -21.79 -28.01
N ASN A 22 -1.50 -20.84 -28.87
CA ASN A 22 -0.14 -20.34 -28.92
C ASN A 22 0.17 -19.74 -27.55
N LEU A 23 1.29 -20.11 -26.95
CA LEU A 23 1.69 -19.62 -25.63
C LEU A 23 1.66 -18.07 -25.58
N SER A 24 1.99 -17.41 -26.68
CA SER A 24 1.87 -15.94 -26.79
C SER A 24 0.44 -15.45 -26.61
N ASP A 25 -0.53 -16.13 -27.23
CA ASP A 25 -1.93 -15.74 -27.18
C ASP A 25 -2.51 -16.02 -25.78
N THR A 26 -2.09 -17.11 -25.14
CA THR A 26 -2.44 -17.40 -23.76
C THR A 26 -1.89 -16.36 -22.79
N LEU A 27 -0.61 -15.99 -22.92
CA LEU A 27 0.01 -14.97 -22.08
C LEU A 27 -0.59 -13.58 -22.30
N TYR A 28 -0.88 -13.21 -23.55
CA TYR A 28 -1.54 -11.96 -23.88
C TYR A 28 -2.95 -11.88 -23.29
N ASN A 29 -3.75 -12.94 -23.43
CA ASN A 29 -5.09 -13.00 -22.83
C ASN A 29 -5.04 -12.98 -21.29
N LEU A 30 -4.03 -13.61 -20.68
CA LEU A 30 -3.83 -13.54 -19.23
C LEU A 30 -3.52 -12.10 -18.78
N HIS A 31 -2.65 -11.41 -19.51
CA HIS A 31 -2.31 -10.01 -19.24
C HIS A 31 -3.50 -9.08 -19.40
N LEU A 32 -4.29 -9.21 -20.48
CA LEU A 32 -5.51 -8.42 -20.66
C LEU A 32 -6.54 -8.69 -19.56
N ASN A 33 -6.74 -9.95 -19.17
CA ASN A 33 -7.64 -10.29 -18.07
C ASN A 33 -7.15 -9.73 -16.73
N TYR A 34 -5.84 -9.70 -16.49
CA TYR A 34 -5.25 -9.09 -15.31
C TYR A 34 -5.51 -7.58 -15.27
N LEU A 35 -5.21 -6.86 -16.36
CA LEU A 35 -5.48 -5.42 -16.47
C LEU A 35 -6.97 -5.10 -16.35
N SER A 36 -7.83 -5.90 -16.98
CA SER A 36 -9.30 -5.76 -16.87
C SER A 36 -9.75 -5.85 -15.43
N LYS A 37 -9.28 -6.85 -14.68
CA LYS A 37 -9.64 -7.02 -13.26
C LYS A 37 -9.13 -5.89 -12.37
N ILE A 38 -7.95 -5.35 -12.65
CA ILE A 38 -7.42 -4.19 -11.92
C ILE A 38 -8.28 -2.97 -12.20
N ASN A 39 -8.63 -2.74 -13.47
CA ASN A 39 -9.52 -1.64 -13.84
C ASN A 39 -10.88 -1.77 -13.16
N ASP A 40 -11.47 -2.97 -13.17
CA ASP A 40 -12.75 -3.29 -12.53
C ASP A 40 -12.71 -3.12 -10.99
N SER A 41 -11.52 -3.18 -10.38
CA SER A 41 -11.37 -2.99 -8.93
C SER A 41 -11.42 -1.53 -8.49
N GLU A 42 -11.33 -0.59 -9.43
CA GLU A 42 -11.23 0.85 -9.19
C GLU A 42 -10.09 1.29 -8.26
N TRP A 43 -9.13 0.41 -7.95
CA TRP A 43 -8.06 0.70 -6.99
C TRP A 43 -7.25 1.95 -7.35
N LEU A 44 -6.78 2.04 -8.60
CA LEU A 44 -6.04 3.21 -9.07
C LEU A 44 -6.92 4.47 -9.15
N ASN A 45 -8.24 4.32 -9.34
CA ASN A 45 -9.15 5.47 -9.23
C ASN A 45 -9.18 6.00 -7.80
N HIS A 46 -9.19 5.12 -6.79
CA HIS A 46 -9.13 5.54 -5.39
C HIS A 46 -7.80 6.23 -5.05
N VAL A 47 -6.67 5.67 -5.50
CA VAL A 47 -5.34 6.28 -5.32
C VAL A 47 -5.30 7.67 -5.99
N SER A 48 -5.74 7.76 -7.25
CA SER A 48 -5.85 9.01 -8.01
C SER A 48 -6.71 10.05 -7.28
N ASN A 49 -7.89 9.66 -6.79
CA ASN A 49 -8.80 10.55 -6.08
C ASN A 49 -8.20 11.07 -4.75
N LEU A 50 -7.48 10.23 -4.01
CA LEU A 50 -6.79 10.64 -2.77
C LEU A 50 -5.67 11.63 -3.05
N ILE A 51 -4.88 11.39 -4.11
CA ILE A 51 -3.83 12.32 -4.57
C ILE A 51 -4.47 13.64 -4.97
N SER A 52 -5.44 13.63 -5.88
CA SER A 52 -6.10 14.85 -6.38
C SER A 52 -6.72 15.66 -5.25
N THR A 53 -7.47 15.02 -4.34
CA THR A 53 -8.11 15.72 -3.22
C THR A 53 -7.07 16.37 -2.30
N SER A 54 -6.01 15.64 -1.95
CA SER A 54 -4.97 16.15 -1.04
C SER A 54 -4.11 17.22 -1.70
N SER A 55 -3.83 17.12 -3.00
CA SER A 55 -3.14 18.14 -3.80
C SER A 55 -3.95 19.43 -3.84
N ASN A 56 -5.25 19.35 -4.11
CA ASN A 56 -6.13 20.52 -4.10
C ASN A 56 -6.15 21.22 -2.73
N ILE A 57 -6.22 20.45 -1.64
CA ILE A 57 -6.18 21.00 -0.27
C ILE A 57 -4.82 21.65 0.01
N SER A 58 -3.72 20.98 -0.37
CA SER A 58 -2.35 21.50 -0.25
C SER A 58 -2.18 22.83 -0.99
N GLU A 59 -2.70 22.94 -2.22
CA GLU A 59 -2.67 24.17 -3.01
C GLU A 59 -3.46 25.30 -2.35
N LEU A 60 -4.68 25.03 -1.87
CA LEU A 60 -5.48 26.03 -1.16
C LEU A 60 -4.80 26.53 0.12
N ILE A 61 -4.10 25.66 0.85
CA ILE A 61 -3.36 26.04 2.06
C ILE A 61 -2.12 26.86 1.68
N ASN A 62 -1.29 26.35 0.77
CA ASN A 62 0.03 26.90 0.48
C ASN A 62 -0.02 28.15 -0.43
N GLU A 63 -0.88 28.16 -1.44
CA GLU A 63 -0.93 29.24 -2.43
C GLU A 63 -2.00 30.28 -2.08
N CYS A 64 -3.17 29.83 -1.63
CA CYS A 64 -4.28 30.71 -1.31
C CYS A 64 -4.29 31.18 0.16
N ASN A 65 -3.44 30.61 1.02
CA ASN A 65 -3.38 30.90 2.46
C ASN A 65 -4.74 30.70 3.17
N ILE A 66 -5.48 29.66 2.79
CA ILE A 66 -6.81 29.33 3.35
C ILE A 66 -6.66 28.27 4.43
N SER A 67 -7.40 28.43 5.54
CA SER A 67 -7.57 27.36 6.53
C SER A 67 -8.73 26.45 6.13
N ILE A 68 -8.51 25.13 6.16
CA ILE A 68 -9.47 24.12 5.76
C ILE A 68 -9.85 23.25 6.97
N ALA A 69 -11.13 22.96 7.12
CA ALA A 69 -11.63 21.98 8.08
C ALA A 69 -12.13 20.74 7.33
N LEU A 70 -11.55 19.57 7.66
CA LEU A 70 -11.96 18.28 7.11
C LEU A 70 -13.06 17.68 8.00
N CYS A 71 -14.27 17.52 7.42
CA CYS A 71 -15.42 16.95 8.11
C CYS A 71 -16.00 15.81 7.25
N ILE A 72 -15.35 14.64 7.25
CA ILE A 72 -15.75 13.49 6.42
C ILE A 72 -16.28 12.37 7.31
N GLU A 73 -17.57 12.04 7.13
CA GLU A 73 -18.25 10.93 7.82
C GLU A 73 -18.00 10.94 9.34
N ASP A 74 -17.58 9.81 9.91
CA ASP A 74 -17.26 9.64 11.32
C ASP A 74 -15.85 10.18 11.69
N GLY A 75 -15.13 10.79 10.75
CA GLY A 75 -13.83 11.41 11.00
C GLY A 75 -12.65 10.46 11.13
N SER A 76 -12.83 9.17 10.78
CA SER A 76 -11.77 8.16 10.87
C SER A 76 -11.02 8.02 9.55
N ASP A 77 -11.47 7.14 8.65
CA ASP A 77 -10.63 6.64 7.57
C ASP A 77 -10.22 7.69 6.52
N ALA A 78 -11.21 8.24 5.79
CA ALA A 78 -10.94 9.17 4.70
C ALA A 78 -10.32 10.48 5.22
N THR A 79 -10.68 10.87 6.44
CA THR A 79 -10.08 12.03 7.12
C THR A 79 -8.59 11.78 7.40
N SER A 80 -8.24 10.64 8.00
CA SER A 80 -6.83 10.24 8.22
C SER A 80 -6.05 10.17 6.92
N GLN A 81 -6.61 9.59 5.85
CA GLN A 81 -5.96 9.51 4.54
C GLN A 81 -5.65 10.92 3.98
N ILE A 82 -6.67 11.75 3.82
CA ILE A 82 -6.51 13.07 3.20
C ILE A 82 -5.63 13.99 4.06
N SER A 83 -5.84 13.99 5.37
CA SER A 83 -5.06 14.79 6.32
C SER A 83 -3.58 14.41 6.28
N SER A 84 -3.27 13.11 6.34
CA SER A 84 -1.87 12.64 6.34
C SER A 84 -1.17 12.86 5.00
N ILE A 85 -1.84 12.61 3.88
CA ILE A 85 -1.28 12.88 2.54
C ILE A 85 -1.02 14.37 2.38
N THR A 86 -1.99 15.23 2.71
CA THR A 86 -1.84 16.69 2.63
C THR A 86 -0.63 17.17 3.43
N GLN A 87 -0.44 16.66 4.64
CA GLN A 87 0.70 17.00 5.48
C GLN A 87 2.04 16.55 4.89
N ILE A 88 2.11 15.38 4.26
CA ILE A 88 3.30 14.89 3.55
C ILE A 88 3.64 15.77 2.34
N LEU A 89 2.61 16.21 1.61
CA LEU A 89 2.80 17.11 0.46
C LEU A 89 3.34 18.47 0.91
N LEU A 90 2.86 19.00 2.04
CA LEU A 90 3.21 20.33 2.53
C LEU A 90 4.53 20.38 3.31
N ASP A 91 4.76 19.43 4.22
CA ASP A 91 5.84 19.53 5.22
C ASP A 91 6.91 18.45 5.00
N PRO A 92 8.17 18.83 4.68
CA PRO A 92 9.29 17.89 4.55
C PRO A 92 9.60 17.08 5.79
N PHE A 93 9.21 17.54 6.99
CA PHE A 93 9.41 16.78 8.21
C PHE A 93 8.75 15.40 8.13
N TYR A 94 7.51 15.33 7.64
CA TYR A 94 6.76 14.06 7.52
C TYR A 94 7.30 13.12 6.44
N ARG A 95 8.32 13.53 5.68
CA ARG A 95 9.04 12.71 4.69
C ARG A 95 10.33 12.06 5.25
N THR A 96 10.63 12.32 6.52
CA THR A 96 11.71 11.66 7.30
C THR A 96 11.18 10.43 8.04
N PHE A 97 12.05 9.53 8.51
CA PHE A 97 11.62 8.38 9.33
C PHE A 97 10.86 8.83 10.59
N GLU A 98 11.38 9.83 11.29
CA GLU A 98 10.80 10.31 12.54
C GLU A 98 9.47 11.02 12.29
N GLY A 99 9.42 11.94 11.32
CA GLY A 99 8.19 12.64 11.01
C GLY A 99 7.12 11.69 10.50
N PHE A 100 7.46 10.74 9.63
CA PHE A 100 6.50 9.78 9.13
C PHE A 100 5.93 8.89 10.24
N ARG A 101 6.77 8.39 11.16
CA ARG A 101 6.32 7.67 12.35
C ARG A 101 5.33 8.51 13.17
N LEU A 102 5.68 9.76 13.48
CA LEU A 102 4.81 10.65 14.24
C LEU A 102 3.49 10.94 13.51
N LEU A 103 3.51 11.03 12.18
CA LEU A 103 2.30 11.20 11.38
C LEU A 103 1.36 10.00 11.53
N ILE A 104 1.89 8.77 11.50
CA ILE A 104 1.07 7.56 11.69
C ILE A 104 0.50 7.51 13.11
N GLU A 105 1.33 7.74 14.13
CA GLU A 105 0.87 7.80 15.52
C GLU A 105 -0.26 8.82 15.68
N LYS A 106 -0.07 10.03 15.14
CA LYS A 106 -1.02 11.13 15.27
C LYS A 106 -2.31 10.92 14.46
N GLU A 107 -2.20 10.76 13.13
CA GLU A 107 -3.34 10.79 12.21
C GLU A 107 -4.08 9.45 12.12
N TRP A 108 -3.42 8.33 12.43
CA TRP A 108 -4.02 7.01 12.29
C TRP A 108 -4.31 6.35 13.63
N LEU A 109 -3.34 6.34 14.55
CA LEU A 109 -3.50 5.63 15.81
C LEU A 109 -4.27 6.46 16.85
N SER A 110 -3.90 7.71 17.10
CA SER A 110 -4.60 8.57 18.07
C SER A 110 -5.97 9.02 17.56
N CYS A 111 -6.12 9.35 16.27
CA CYS A 111 -7.42 9.69 15.66
C CYS A 111 -8.39 8.50 15.53
N GLY A 112 -8.00 7.29 15.95
CA GLY A 112 -8.92 6.17 16.09
C GLY A 112 -9.28 5.46 14.78
N HIS A 113 -8.34 5.37 13.82
CA HIS A 113 -8.52 4.47 12.69
C HIS A 113 -8.70 3.03 13.18
N ARG A 114 -9.75 2.36 12.69
CA ARG A 114 -10.20 1.07 13.20
C ARG A 114 -9.52 -0.11 12.50
N PHE A 115 -8.21 -0.27 12.73
CA PHE A 115 -7.40 -1.29 12.05
C PHE A 115 -8.01 -2.71 12.14
N SER A 116 -8.42 -3.15 13.34
CA SER A 116 -9.01 -4.48 13.54
C SER A 116 -10.35 -4.65 12.82
N TYR A 117 -11.23 -3.66 12.88
CA TYR A 117 -12.52 -3.70 12.18
C TYR A 117 -12.33 -3.74 10.67
N ARG A 118 -11.43 -2.92 10.13
CA ARG A 118 -11.21 -2.77 8.69
C ARG A 118 -10.53 -3.97 8.05
N LEU A 119 -9.74 -4.73 8.83
CA LEU A 119 -9.11 -5.99 8.39
C LEU A 119 -9.96 -7.22 8.68
N ASN A 120 -11.18 -7.04 9.15
CA ASN A 120 -12.08 -8.12 9.53
C ASN A 120 -11.55 -9.04 10.65
N HIS A 121 -10.73 -8.50 11.56
CA HIS A 121 -10.21 -9.22 12.73
C HIS A 121 -11.20 -9.21 13.90
N SER A 122 -12.26 -8.40 13.82
CA SER A 122 -13.31 -8.33 14.84
C SER A 122 -14.52 -9.21 14.51
N ALA A 123 -15.26 -9.65 15.53
CA ALA A 123 -16.55 -10.28 15.33
C ALA A 123 -17.59 -9.32 14.71
N SER A 124 -17.47 -8.01 14.98
CA SER A 124 -18.39 -6.97 14.50
C SER A 124 -18.16 -6.55 13.05
N SER A 125 -17.03 -6.90 12.44
CA SER A 125 -16.67 -6.53 11.06
C SER A 125 -17.06 -7.58 10.01
N ARG A 126 -17.50 -8.77 10.43
CA ARG A 126 -17.76 -9.91 9.52
C ARG A 126 -18.80 -9.64 8.43
N GLN A 127 -19.68 -8.66 8.64
CA GLN A 127 -20.72 -8.26 7.68
C GLN A 127 -20.31 -7.08 6.81
N SER A 128 -19.29 -6.31 7.21
CA SER A 128 -18.87 -5.07 6.55
C SER A 128 -17.77 -5.29 5.51
N GLY A 129 -17.14 -6.46 5.50
CA GLY A 129 -16.05 -6.79 4.58
C GLY A 129 -14.71 -6.16 5.00
N VAL A 130 -13.70 -6.35 4.16
CA VAL A 130 -12.36 -5.78 4.34
C VAL A 130 -12.28 -4.46 3.59
N ALA A 131 -11.79 -3.41 4.25
CA ALA A 131 -11.59 -2.09 3.67
C ALA A 131 -10.16 -1.62 3.97
N PRO A 132 -9.19 -1.84 3.06
CA PRO A 132 -7.76 -1.67 3.33
C PRO A 132 -7.32 -0.20 3.20
N MET A 133 -7.90 0.69 4.02
CA MET A 133 -7.70 2.14 3.94
C MET A 133 -6.26 2.58 4.17
N PHE A 134 -5.57 1.94 5.13
CA PHE A 134 -4.15 2.20 5.37
C PHE A 134 -3.25 1.73 4.22
N LEU A 135 -3.62 0.62 3.57
CA LEU A 135 -2.88 0.13 2.40
C LEU A 135 -3.03 1.08 1.20
N LEU A 136 -4.23 1.61 0.95
CA LEU A 136 -4.45 2.66 -0.06
C LEU A 136 -3.59 3.89 0.20
N PHE A 137 -3.47 4.30 1.47
CA PHE A 137 -2.60 5.40 1.85
C PHE A 137 -1.12 5.10 1.55
N LEU A 138 -0.63 3.91 1.89
CA LEU A 138 0.75 3.52 1.59
C LEU A 138 1.02 3.42 0.08
N ASP A 139 0.03 3.01 -0.71
CA ASP A 139 0.11 3.03 -2.18
C ASP A 139 0.27 4.47 -2.68
N VAL A 140 -0.49 5.43 -2.15
CA VAL A 140 -0.28 6.85 -2.48
C VAL A 140 1.17 7.27 -2.20
N LEU A 141 1.78 6.86 -1.08
CA LEU A 141 3.18 7.17 -0.80
C LEU A 141 4.16 6.52 -1.77
N HIS A 142 3.87 5.29 -2.19
CA HIS A 142 4.61 4.63 -3.25
C HIS A 142 4.60 5.48 -4.53
N GLN A 143 3.41 5.93 -4.97
CA GLN A 143 3.28 6.80 -6.15
C GLN A 143 4.04 8.11 -5.97
N LEU A 144 3.95 8.76 -4.81
CA LEU A 144 4.70 9.98 -4.51
C LEU A 144 6.22 9.73 -4.53
N SER A 145 6.69 8.59 -4.04
CA SER A 145 8.11 8.26 -4.02
C SER A 145 8.68 8.03 -5.43
N ILE A 146 7.86 7.51 -6.36
CA ILE A 146 8.23 7.38 -7.77
C ILE A 146 8.31 8.75 -8.43
N GLN A 147 7.31 9.60 -8.22
CA GLN A 147 7.25 10.93 -8.83
C GLN A 147 8.28 11.91 -8.23
N PHE A 148 8.67 11.72 -6.97
CA PHE A 148 9.66 12.55 -6.25
C PHE A 148 10.78 11.70 -5.63
N PRO A 149 11.71 11.15 -6.44
CA PRO A 149 12.68 10.15 -6.00
C PRO A 149 13.63 10.61 -4.87
N THR A 150 13.84 11.92 -4.70
CA THR A 150 14.76 12.47 -3.69
C THR A 150 14.03 13.04 -2.48
N ALA A 151 12.69 13.03 -2.46
CA ALA A 151 11.91 13.76 -1.45
C ALA A 151 11.72 12.99 -0.14
N PHE A 152 11.82 11.66 -0.15
CA PHE A 152 11.58 10.79 0.99
C PHE A 152 12.87 10.16 1.51
N GLU A 153 13.05 10.12 2.83
CA GLU A 153 14.17 9.43 3.49
C GLU A 153 14.00 7.90 3.42
N MET A 154 12.74 7.45 3.46
CA MET A 154 12.33 6.05 3.35
C MET A 154 12.30 5.61 1.89
N ASN A 155 12.64 4.36 1.62
CA ASN A 155 12.47 3.72 0.31
C ASN A 155 11.16 2.93 0.20
N ASP A 156 10.87 2.39 -0.98
CA ASP A 156 9.65 1.61 -1.22
C ASP A 156 9.53 0.35 -0.33
N TYR A 157 10.67 -0.27 0.02
CA TYR A 157 10.69 -1.44 0.89
C TYR A 157 10.16 -1.10 2.30
N TYR A 158 10.38 0.12 2.78
CA TYR A 158 9.79 0.60 4.03
C TYR A 158 8.26 0.63 3.98
N PHE A 159 7.68 1.18 2.90
CA PHE A 159 6.23 1.21 2.72
C PHE A 159 5.63 -0.19 2.59
N SER A 160 6.29 -1.06 1.82
CA SER A 160 5.91 -2.47 1.67
C SER A 160 5.96 -3.24 3.00
N PHE A 161 6.97 -2.97 3.82
CA PHE A 161 7.10 -3.56 5.16
C PHE A 161 5.92 -3.16 6.06
N LEU A 162 5.56 -1.86 6.09
CA LEU A 162 4.40 -1.38 6.84
C LEU A 162 3.08 -1.95 6.30
N ALA A 163 2.92 -2.01 4.99
CA ALA A 163 1.74 -2.59 4.34
C ALA A 163 1.52 -4.03 4.79
N TYR A 164 2.54 -4.88 4.68
CA TYR A 164 2.47 -6.26 5.15
C TYR A 164 2.15 -6.34 6.65
N HIS A 165 2.87 -5.57 7.47
CA HIS A 165 2.75 -5.72 8.91
C HIS A 165 1.46 -5.14 9.49
N SER A 166 0.86 -4.13 8.84
CA SER A 166 -0.48 -3.66 9.18
C SER A 166 -1.55 -4.74 9.05
N MET A 167 -1.36 -5.68 8.11
CA MET A 167 -2.31 -6.77 7.85
C MET A 167 -1.95 -8.06 8.59
N SER A 168 -0.67 -8.27 8.91
CA SER A 168 -0.17 -9.53 9.49
C SER A 168 -0.68 -9.84 10.90
N GLY A 169 -1.04 -8.81 11.68
CA GLY A 169 -1.32 -8.93 13.11
C GLY A 169 -0.09 -9.25 13.98
N TYR A 170 1.13 -9.19 13.43
CA TYR A 170 2.37 -9.48 14.15
C TYR A 170 2.72 -8.41 15.19
N PHE A 171 2.68 -7.13 14.77
CA PHE A 171 2.96 -6.00 15.65
C PHE A 171 1.65 -5.45 16.25
N PRO A 172 1.56 -5.30 17.59
CA PRO A 172 0.37 -4.77 18.25
C PRO A 172 -0.01 -3.33 17.87
N ASN A 173 0.91 -2.54 17.29
CA ASN A 173 0.66 -1.17 16.87
C ASN A 173 -0.58 -1.04 15.97
N PHE A 174 -0.80 -2.00 15.07
CA PHE A 174 -1.93 -2.02 14.14
C PHE A 174 -3.06 -2.96 14.59
N LEU A 175 -3.10 -3.29 15.88
CA LEU A 175 -4.21 -4.00 16.49
C LEU A 175 -5.14 -3.02 17.21
N LEU A 176 -6.39 -3.47 17.38
CA LEU A 176 -7.47 -2.77 18.06
C LEU A 176 -7.97 -1.54 17.30
N ASP A 177 -9.07 -0.97 17.76
CA ASP A 177 -9.81 0.04 16.98
C ASP A 177 -9.70 1.46 17.55
N SER A 178 -9.09 1.63 18.73
CA SER A 178 -8.87 2.95 19.33
C SER A 178 -7.62 3.01 20.20
N GLU A 179 -7.10 4.22 20.40
CA GLU A 179 -6.02 4.48 21.36
C GLU A 179 -6.43 4.08 22.78
N PHE A 180 -7.68 4.36 23.17
CA PHE A 180 -8.21 3.96 24.47
C PHE A 180 -8.11 2.43 24.69
N GLU A 181 -8.49 1.62 23.70
CA GLU A 181 -8.36 0.17 23.77
C GLU A 181 -6.90 -0.28 23.90
N ARG A 182 -5.99 0.34 23.14
CA ARG A 182 -4.55 0.04 23.19
C ARG A 182 -3.97 0.32 24.57
N VAL A 183 -4.21 1.51 25.11
CA VAL A 183 -3.74 1.91 26.45
C VAL A 183 -4.34 1.01 27.53
N PHE A 184 -5.65 0.72 27.46
CA PHE A 184 -6.31 -0.14 28.43
C PHE A 184 -5.76 -1.58 28.46
N VAL A 185 -5.37 -2.11 27.30
CA VAL A 185 -4.71 -3.42 27.22
C VAL A 185 -3.28 -3.35 27.77
N GLU A 186 -2.55 -2.28 27.46
CA GLU A 186 -1.20 -2.04 27.96
C GLU A 186 -1.17 -1.94 29.50
N GLU A 187 -2.09 -1.20 30.11
CA GLU A 187 -2.22 -1.07 31.57
C GLU A 187 -2.51 -2.40 32.29
N LYS A 188 -3.14 -3.36 31.61
CA LYS A 188 -3.44 -4.68 32.18
C LYS A 188 -2.26 -5.63 32.16
N ILE A 189 -1.20 -5.31 31.45
CA ILE A 189 -0.02 -6.14 31.38
C ILE A 189 0.86 -5.80 32.59
N PRO A 190 1.23 -6.78 33.43
CA PRO A 190 2.05 -6.53 34.61
C PRO A 190 3.36 -5.83 34.25
N GLU A 191 3.80 -4.83 35.04
CA GLU A 191 5.01 -4.04 34.78
C GLU A 191 6.26 -4.89 34.46
N HIS A 192 6.43 -6.02 35.16
CA HIS A 192 7.54 -6.96 34.94
C HIS A 192 7.52 -7.70 33.59
N LYS A 193 6.38 -7.72 32.89
CA LYS A 193 6.23 -8.22 31.51
C LYS A 193 6.24 -7.09 30.48
N LEU A 194 5.97 -5.86 30.90
CA LEU A 194 5.90 -4.69 30.03
C LEU A 194 7.26 -4.41 29.37
N GLU A 195 8.34 -4.45 30.16
CA GLU A 195 9.71 -4.15 29.70
C GLU A 195 10.23 -5.10 28.62
N ASN A 196 9.83 -6.39 28.65
CA ASN A 196 10.35 -7.42 27.75
C ASN A 196 9.36 -7.90 26.66
N GLU A 197 8.03 -7.77 26.84
CA GLU A 197 7.05 -8.36 25.89
C GLU A 197 6.28 -7.35 25.04
N ILE A 198 6.04 -6.11 25.49
CA ILE A 198 5.28 -5.11 24.71
C ILE A 198 6.22 -4.20 23.96
N TYR A 199 7.23 -3.66 24.66
CA TYR A 199 8.20 -2.76 24.07
C TYR A 199 9.08 -3.45 23.03
N ASP A 200 9.35 -4.75 23.17
CA ASP A 200 10.08 -5.55 22.18
C ASP A 200 9.23 -5.90 20.95
N ARG A 201 7.91 -5.62 20.99
CA ARG A 201 6.96 -5.86 19.89
C ARG A 201 6.46 -4.57 19.24
N SER A 202 7.06 -3.41 19.51
CA SER A 202 6.72 -2.20 18.78
C SER A 202 7.33 -2.25 17.37
N ILE A 203 6.50 -2.05 16.33
CA ILE A 203 7.01 -1.99 14.96
C ILE A 203 8.06 -0.90 14.79
N TRP A 204 7.90 0.23 15.48
CA TRP A 204 8.83 1.35 15.38
C TRP A 204 10.19 1.03 15.97
N LYS A 205 10.24 0.33 17.10
CA LYS A 205 11.51 -0.13 17.69
C LYS A 205 12.20 -1.16 16.80
N TYR A 206 11.44 -2.07 16.20
CA TYR A 206 11.97 -3.02 15.23
C TYR A 206 12.57 -2.32 14.00
N ILE A 207 11.83 -1.37 13.43
CA ILE A 207 12.28 -0.54 12.31
C ILE A 207 13.53 0.27 12.70
N GLU A 208 13.53 0.91 13.86
CA GLU A 208 14.66 1.68 14.37
C GLU A 208 15.91 0.82 14.54
N GLY A 209 15.76 -0.42 15.05
CA GLY A 209 16.83 -1.41 15.09
C GLY A 209 17.43 -1.68 13.70
N ILE A 210 16.59 -1.93 12.69
CA ILE A 210 17.06 -2.15 11.31
C ILE A 210 17.72 -0.91 10.72
N ILE A 211 17.19 0.29 10.97
CA ILE A 211 17.75 1.57 10.49
C ILE A 211 19.14 1.78 11.08
N ASN A 212 19.33 1.47 12.36
CA ASN A 212 20.61 1.62 13.06
C ASN A 212 21.67 0.59 12.60
N GLU A 213 21.24 -0.61 12.21
CA GLU A 213 22.13 -1.68 11.79
C GLU A 213 22.38 -1.73 10.27
N SER A 214 21.49 -1.14 9.47
CA SER A 214 21.52 -1.28 8.01
C SER A 214 20.87 -0.12 7.26
N THR A 215 21.23 0.02 5.99
CA THR A 215 20.59 0.98 5.08
C THR A 215 19.34 0.42 4.39
N LYS A 216 18.78 -0.70 4.87
CA LYS A 216 17.72 -1.45 4.15
C LYS A 216 16.47 -0.63 3.86
N PHE A 217 16.11 0.27 4.76
CA PHE A 217 14.96 1.17 4.62
C PHE A 217 15.29 2.54 4.03
N HIS A 218 16.58 2.84 3.83
CA HIS A 218 17.01 4.16 3.40
C HIS A 218 16.88 4.32 1.90
N ASN A 219 16.37 5.48 1.49
CA ASN A 219 16.52 5.99 0.14
C ASN A 219 17.89 6.65 -0.02
N ILE A 220 18.75 6.05 -0.84
CA ILE A 220 20.16 6.49 -1.01
C ILE A 220 20.25 7.87 -1.67
N ILE A 221 19.26 8.24 -2.47
CA ILE A 221 19.22 9.52 -3.20
C ILE A 221 18.38 10.58 -2.47
N TYR A 222 17.99 10.35 -1.22
CA TYR A 222 17.26 11.32 -0.41
C TYR A 222 18.05 12.63 -0.26
N ASP A 223 17.42 13.74 -0.65
CA ASP A 223 17.96 15.08 -0.51
C ASP A 223 17.35 15.76 0.72
N LYS A 224 18.12 15.82 1.80
CA LYS A 224 17.74 16.52 3.04
C LYS A 224 17.52 18.02 2.86
N THR A 225 17.98 18.61 1.77
CA THR A 225 17.81 20.02 1.46
C THR A 225 16.56 20.31 0.64
N PHE A 226 15.88 19.27 0.14
CA PHE A 226 14.64 19.39 -0.62
C PHE A 226 13.46 19.64 0.34
N HIS A 227 13.08 20.91 0.49
CA HIS A 227 12.00 21.36 1.39
C HIS A 227 10.75 21.83 0.65
N ASP A 228 10.69 21.65 -0.67
CA ASP A 228 9.59 22.15 -1.49
C ASP A 228 8.30 21.35 -1.24
N VAL A 229 7.16 22.03 -1.41
CA VAL A 229 5.82 21.42 -1.42
C VAL A 229 5.69 20.51 -2.65
N LEU A 230 5.24 19.28 -2.43
CA LEU A 230 5.05 18.30 -3.50
C LEU A 230 3.76 18.58 -4.27
N LYS A 231 3.84 18.53 -5.61
CA LYS A 231 2.71 18.72 -6.53
C LYS A 231 2.61 17.54 -7.49
N PRO A 232 2.04 16.40 -7.05
CA PRO A 232 2.02 15.17 -7.82
C PRO A 232 1.09 15.26 -9.03
N PHE A 233 1.38 14.43 -10.05
CA PHE A 233 0.44 14.10 -11.09
C PHE A 233 -0.60 13.13 -10.55
N GLU A 234 -1.87 13.48 -10.73
CA GLU A 234 -3.01 12.76 -10.16
C GLU A 234 -3.73 11.83 -11.14
N THR A 235 -3.46 11.95 -12.44
CA THR A 235 -4.14 11.12 -13.45
C THR A 235 -3.64 9.67 -13.39
N ILE A 236 -4.56 8.72 -13.64
CA ILE A 236 -4.29 7.28 -13.62
C ILE A 236 -3.12 6.88 -14.54
N GLU A 237 -2.95 7.60 -15.65
CA GLU A 237 -1.86 7.38 -16.61
C GLU A 237 -0.45 7.62 -16.01
N ASN A 238 -0.37 8.39 -14.92
CA ASN A 238 0.86 8.66 -14.19
C ASN A 238 1.00 7.81 -12.92
N LEU A 239 0.13 6.81 -12.73
CA LEU A 239 0.17 5.90 -11.60
C LEU A 239 0.55 4.49 -12.05
N ASP A 240 1.42 3.85 -11.28
CA ASP A 240 1.88 2.49 -11.53
C ASP A 240 1.19 1.49 -10.60
N ILE A 241 1.06 0.23 -11.05
CA ILE A 241 0.61 -0.85 -10.15
C ILE A 241 1.77 -1.19 -9.22
N TRP A 242 1.57 -0.96 -7.92
CA TRP A 242 2.59 -1.25 -6.92
C TRP A 242 3.01 -2.73 -6.95
N SER A 243 4.32 -2.99 -7.06
CA SER A 243 4.88 -4.35 -7.12
C SER A 243 4.58 -5.18 -5.86
N PHE A 244 4.31 -4.52 -4.72
CA PHE A 244 3.85 -5.15 -3.49
C PHE A 244 2.71 -6.15 -3.70
N TYR A 245 1.75 -5.85 -4.59
CA TYR A 245 0.62 -6.75 -4.86
C TYR A 245 1.00 -8.03 -5.61
N GLN A 246 2.16 -8.04 -6.25
CA GLN A 246 2.66 -9.15 -7.07
C GLN A 246 3.69 -9.98 -6.30
N GLU A 247 4.40 -9.37 -5.35
CA GLU A 247 5.46 -10.00 -4.60
C GLU A 247 4.93 -11.01 -3.56
N HIS A 248 5.25 -12.29 -3.75
CA HIS A 248 4.97 -13.35 -2.77
C HIS A 248 6.01 -13.39 -1.62
N HIS A 249 7.02 -12.51 -1.65
CA HIS A 249 8.32 -12.69 -1.00
C HIS A 249 8.46 -12.12 0.41
N ILE A 250 7.52 -11.33 0.92
CA ILE A 250 7.60 -10.87 2.32
C ILE A 250 7.47 -12.05 3.30
N ASN A 251 6.93 -13.19 2.84
CA ASN A 251 6.83 -14.43 3.62
C ASN A 251 8.17 -15.17 3.87
N HIS A 252 9.26 -14.87 3.14
CA HIS A 252 10.49 -15.67 3.19
C HIS A 252 11.68 -15.01 3.91
N TYR A 253 11.65 -13.70 4.16
CA TYR A 253 12.80 -12.96 4.73
C TYR A 253 12.61 -12.54 6.19
N LEU A 254 11.56 -13.00 6.86
CA LEU A 254 11.20 -12.65 8.23
C LEU A 254 10.91 -13.88 9.13
N GLN A 255 11.36 -15.08 8.71
CA GLN A 255 11.55 -16.23 9.59
C GLN A 255 13.00 -16.28 10.06
#